data_AF-A0A645HQN6-F1
#
_entry.id   AF-A0A645HQN6-F1
#
_cell.length_a   1.000
_cell.length_b   1.000
_cell.length_c   1.000
_cell.angle_alpha   90.00
_cell.angle_beta   90.00
_cell.angle_gamma   90.00
#
_symmetry.space_group_name_H-M   'P 1'
#
loop_
_entity.id
_entity.type
_entity.pdbx_description
1 polymer ?
#
loop_
_entity_poly.entity_id
_entity_poly.type
_entity_poly.pdbx_seq_one_letter_code
_entity_poly.pdbx_strand_id
1 'polypeptide(L)'
;MSDEEIKAVVDETFTVLDGAVGLNNHMGSAIMEDERALNVVINDVADRGLIFIDSRTTAKSVSKKLCESRDCCLLGRDVFLDSTDDIAVVKKQLMKAAEIAVKNGTAIAIGHVGPEGGKITAQAIKDLAPEIEKMGVEFVTINQMKEITDENNS
;
A
#
# COMPACT_ATOMS: atom_id res chain seq x y z
N MET A 1 -0.89 17.36 17.25
CA MET A 1 -2.12 16.67 17.62
C MET A 1 -1.85 15.80 18.85
N SER A 2 -2.78 15.81 19.81
CA SER A 2 -2.80 14.86 20.91
C SER A 2 -3.12 13.46 20.40
N ASP A 3 -2.95 12.43 21.24
CA ASP A 3 -3.26 11.05 20.85
C ASP A 3 -4.77 10.89 20.58
N GLU A 4 -5.61 11.57 21.36
CA GLU A 4 -7.07 11.58 21.18
C GLU A 4 -7.48 12.22 19.86
N GLU A 5 -6.83 13.33 19.48
CA GLU A 5 -7.09 13.99 18.20
C GLU A 5 -6.68 13.10 17.02
N ILE A 6 -5.55 12.39 17.11
CA ILE A 6 -5.10 11.46 16.07
C ILE A 6 -6.10 10.32 15.95
N LYS A 7 -6.48 9.71 17.07
CA LYS A 7 -7.46 8.62 17.08
C LYS A 7 -8.81 9.06 16.51
N ALA A 8 -9.29 10.24 16.87
CA ALA A 8 -10.55 10.76 16.35
C ALA A 8 -10.54 10.91 14.82
N VAL A 9 -9.43 11.38 14.24
CA VAL A 9 -9.28 11.49 12.78
C VAL A 9 -9.23 10.12 12.11
N VAL A 10 -8.56 9.14 12.71
CA VAL A 10 -8.55 7.76 12.21
C VAL A 10 -9.95 7.15 12.26
N ASP A 11 -10.64 7.30 13.39
CA ASP A 11 -12.01 6.81 13.57
C ASP A 11 -12.96 7.42 12.53
N GLU A 12 -12.88 8.75 12.31
CA GLU A 12 -13.67 9.44 11.30
C GLU A 12 -13.41 8.90 9.89
N THR A 13 -12.14 8.62 9.56
CA THR A 13 -11.75 8.07 8.25
C THR A 13 -12.50 6.77 7.93
N PHE A 14 -12.69 5.90 8.93
CA PHE A 14 -13.44 4.64 8.76
C PHE A 14 -14.96 4.81 8.73
N THR A 15 -15.50 5.94 9.19
CA THR A 15 -16.93 6.23 9.03
C THR A 15 -17.30 6.71 7.62
N VAL A 16 -16.34 7.31 6.91
CA VAL A 16 -16.56 7.84 5.56
C VAL A 16 -16.58 6.72 4.51
N LEU A 17 -15.84 5.63 4.74
CA LEU A 17 -15.77 4.49 3.83
C LEU A 17 -16.11 3.19 4.56
N ASP A 18 -17.38 2.82 4.53
CA ASP A 18 -17.84 1.55 5.08
C ASP A 18 -17.20 0.37 4.32
N GLY A 19 -16.77 -0.66 5.06
CA GLY A 19 -16.06 -1.82 4.52
C GLY A 19 -14.59 -1.59 4.14
N ALA A 20 -13.97 -0.50 4.56
CA ALA A 20 -12.52 -0.32 4.38
C ALA A 20 -11.73 -1.43 5.09
N VAL A 21 -10.79 -2.05 4.35
CA VAL A 21 -10.01 -3.21 4.81
C VAL A 21 -8.62 -2.83 5.34
N GLY A 22 -8.27 -1.55 5.27
CA GLY A 22 -6.96 -1.04 5.66
C GLY A 22 -6.80 0.45 5.47
N LEU A 23 -5.62 0.94 5.84
CA LEU A 23 -5.17 2.32 5.62
C LEU A 23 -3.87 2.33 4.81
N ASN A 24 -3.69 3.39 4.03
CA ASN A 24 -2.44 3.68 3.36
C ASN A 24 -2.03 5.12 3.69
N ASN A 25 -0.74 5.35 3.96
CA ASN A 25 -0.27 6.73 4.15
C ASN A 25 -0.13 7.44 2.80
N HIS A 26 -0.77 8.61 2.70
CA HIS A 26 -0.56 9.56 1.61
C HIS A 26 0.45 10.62 2.07
N MET A 27 1.63 10.69 1.43
CA MET A 27 2.77 11.49 1.90
C MET A 27 3.18 11.16 3.36
N GLY A 28 3.20 12.15 4.24
CA GLY A 28 3.27 11.94 5.68
C GLY A 28 4.65 11.57 6.25
N SER A 29 5.77 11.89 5.58
CA SER A 29 7.11 11.50 6.08
C SER A 29 7.34 11.89 7.55
N ALA A 30 6.82 13.04 8.00
CA ALA A 30 6.93 13.47 9.40
C ALA A 30 6.20 12.54 10.39
N ILE A 31 4.97 12.11 10.10
CA ILE A 31 4.25 11.17 10.98
C ILE A 31 4.85 9.76 10.87
N MET A 32 5.32 9.36 9.68
CA MET A 32 5.97 8.06 9.50
C MET A 32 7.28 7.92 10.30
N GLU A 33 7.91 9.03 10.69
CA GLU A 33 9.10 9.07 11.55
C GLU A 33 8.78 9.34 13.04
N ASP A 34 7.54 9.74 13.37
CA ASP A 34 7.11 10.01 14.75
C ASP A 34 6.53 8.75 15.39
N GLU A 35 7.33 8.11 16.24
CA GLU A 35 6.95 6.86 16.91
C GLU A 35 5.68 7.01 17.76
N ARG A 36 5.49 8.13 18.46
CA ARG A 36 4.29 8.34 19.29
C ARG A 36 3.07 8.44 18.42
N ALA A 37 3.10 9.35 17.44
CA ALA A 37 1.93 9.63 16.61
C ALA A 37 1.56 8.43 15.74
N LEU A 38 2.54 7.77 15.11
CA LEU A 38 2.27 6.60 14.28
C LEU A 38 1.78 5.42 15.12
N ASN A 39 2.25 5.25 16.36
CA ASN A 39 1.78 4.18 17.23
C ASN A 39 0.30 4.30 17.55
N VAL A 40 -0.24 5.52 17.70
CA VAL A 40 -1.69 5.72 17.88
C VAL A 40 -2.46 5.17 16.67
N VAL A 41 -1.98 5.44 15.45
CA VAL A 41 -2.61 4.97 14.20
C VAL A 41 -2.50 3.44 14.08
N ILE A 42 -1.30 2.89 14.28
CA ILE A 42 -1.06 1.44 14.15
C ILE A 42 -1.85 0.65 15.20
N ASN A 43 -1.95 1.15 16.43
CA ASN A 43 -2.76 0.53 17.46
C ASN A 43 -4.22 0.43 17.03
N ASP A 44 -4.78 1.50 16.49
CA ASP A 44 -6.19 1.50 16.05
C ASP A 44 -6.42 0.54 14.87
N VAL A 45 -5.50 0.53 13.89
CA VAL A 45 -5.55 -0.39 12.76
C VAL A 45 -5.45 -1.85 13.22
N ALA A 46 -4.53 -2.15 14.14
CA ALA A 46 -4.34 -3.48 14.70
C ALA A 46 -5.56 -3.95 15.52
N ASP A 47 -6.10 -3.08 16.38
CA ASP A 47 -7.27 -3.39 17.21
C ASP A 47 -8.51 -3.69 16.34
N ARG A 48 -8.57 -3.16 15.12
CA ARG A 48 -9.61 -3.43 14.11
C ARG A 48 -9.30 -4.64 13.20
N GLY A 49 -8.11 -5.23 13.31
CA GLY A 49 -7.65 -6.33 12.45
C GLY A 49 -7.44 -5.94 10.98
N LEU A 50 -7.13 -4.66 10.74
CA LEU A 50 -7.02 -4.09 9.40
C LEU A 50 -5.56 -4.07 8.90
N ILE A 51 -5.40 -3.80 7.60
CA ILE A 51 -4.10 -3.74 6.94
C ILE A 51 -3.54 -2.31 7.01
N PHE A 52 -2.26 -2.16 7.30
CA PHE A 52 -1.54 -0.90 7.09
C PHE A 52 -0.61 -1.03 5.88
N ILE A 53 -0.77 -0.14 4.89
CA ILE A 53 0.09 -0.06 3.71
C ILE A 53 1.03 1.14 3.87
N ASP A 54 2.33 0.89 3.95
CA ASP A 54 3.36 1.94 3.91
C ASP A 54 3.78 2.23 2.46
N SER A 55 3.45 3.44 1.98
CA SER A 55 3.88 3.99 0.69
C SER A 55 5.39 4.21 0.58
N ARG A 56 6.14 4.06 1.69
CA ARG A 56 7.58 4.26 1.85
C ARG A 56 8.02 5.66 1.42
N THR A 57 7.35 6.68 1.96
CA THR A 57 7.62 8.11 1.70
C THR A 57 8.87 8.62 2.43
N THR A 58 9.44 7.82 3.32
CA THR A 58 10.73 8.05 3.99
C THR A 58 11.42 6.74 4.31
N ALA A 59 12.75 6.72 4.24
CA ALA A 59 13.58 5.57 4.62
C ALA A 59 13.65 5.35 6.14
N LYS A 60 13.21 6.35 6.93
CA LYS A 60 13.21 6.32 8.40
C LYS A 60 11.87 5.91 9.00
N SER A 61 10.96 5.39 8.17
CA SER A 61 9.63 4.98 8.61
C SER A 61 9.71 3.99 9.77
N VAL A 62 8.99 4.26 10.85
CA VAL A 62 8.92 3.37 12.03
C VAL A 62 7.75 2.39 11.97
N SER A 63 6.99 2.38 10.87
CA SER A 63 5.83 1.51 10.65
C SER A 63 6.15 0.03 10.91
N LYS A 64 7.27 -0.47 10.37
CA LYS A 64 7.71 -1.86 10.54
C LYS A 64 7.86 -2.24 12.00
N LYS A 65 8.62 -1.43 12.76
CA LYS A 65 8.87 -1.66 14.18
C LYS A 65 7.56 -1.70 14.96
N LEU A 66 6.64 -0.78 14.66
CA LEU A 66 5.38 -0.67 15.38
C LEU A 66 4.42 -1.81 15.04
N CYS A 67 4.28 -2.14 13.75
CA CYS A 67 3.41 -3.23 13.31
C CYS A 67 3.85 -4.59 13.88
N GLU A 68 5.15 -4.87 13.90
CA GLU A 68 5.71 -6.09 14.52
C GLU A 68 5.36 -6.19 16.01
N SER A 69 5.26 -5.07 16.73
CA SER A 69 4.94 -5.07 18.16
C SER A 69 3.45 -5.26 18.49
N ARG A 70 2.57 -5.11 17.48
CA ARG A 70 1.11 -5.16 17.64
C ARG A 70 0.43 -6.20 16.74
N ASP A 71 1.21 -7.06 16.10
CA ASP A 71 0.71 -8.05 15.12
C ASP A 71 -0.17 -7.40 14.03
N CYS A 72 0.22 -6.19 13.61
CA CYS A 72 -0.48 -5.48 12.54
C CYS A 72 0.02 -5.99 11.18
N CYS A 73 -0.89 -6.31 10.27
CA CYS A 73 -0.54 -6.65 8.90
C CYS A 73 0.06 -5.41 8.21
N LEU A 74 1.38 -5.44 7.97
CA LEU A 74 2.09 -4.39 7.27
C LEU A 74 2.43 -4.82 5.85
N LEU A 75 1.93 -4.05 4.90
CA LEU A 75 2.27 -4.16 3.49
C LEU A 75 3.09 -2.94 3.06
N GLY A 76 4.10 -3.13 2.22
CA GLY A 76 4.98 -2.05 1.76
C GLY A 76 4.97 -1.93 0.26
N ARG A 77 4.94 -0.69 -0.26
CA ARG A 77 5.08 -0.45 -1.70
C ARG A 77 6.43 -0.92 -2.23
N ASP A 78 6.42 -1.60 -3.38
CA ASP A 78 7.61 -1.94 -4.16
C ASP A 78 7.84 -0.98 -5.33
N VAL A 79 6.76 -0.57 -6.00
CA VAL A 79 6.82 0.29 -7.20
C VAL A 79 5.78 1.41 -7.15
N PHE A 80 6.16 2.62 -7.56
CA PHE A 80 5.20 3.68 -7.90
C PHE A 80 4.96 3.65 -9.41
N LEU A 81 3.70 3.62 -9.81
CA LEU A 81 3.29 3.49 -11.21
C LEU A 81 3.28 4.82 -11.94
N ASP A 82 2.74 5.86 -11.31
CA ASP A 82 2.45 7.14 -11.94
C ASP A 82 2.92 8.34 -11.12
N SER A 83 3.78 9.11 -11.76
CA SER A 83 4.15 10.48 -11.39
C SER A 83 4.45 11.24 -12.69
N THR A 84 3.69 10.90 -13.75
CA THR A 84 3.98 11.25 -15.13
C THR A 84 2.75 11.00 -15.99
N ASP A 85 2.60 11.81 -17.03
CA ASP A 85 1.62 11.68 -18.11
C ASP A 85 2.11 10.79 -19.26
N ASP A 86 3.25 10.10 -19.11
CA ASP A 86 3.79 9.19 -20.11
C ASP A 86 3.40 7.73 -19.84
N ILE A 87 2.51 7.20 -20.70
CA ILE A 87 2.07 5.80 -20.64
C ILE A 87 3.23 4.80 -20.75
N ALA A 88 4.30 5.13 -21.48
CA ALA A 88 5.44 4.23 -21.62
C ALA A 88 6.18 4.07 -20.29
N VAL A 89 6.25 5.14 -19.49
CA VAL A 89 6.83 5.09 -18.15
C VAL A 89 5.95 4.25 -17.23
N VAL A 90 4.63 4.45 -17.24
CA VAL A 90 3.71 3.65 -16.42
C VAL A 90 3.79 2.16 -16.79
N LYS A 91 3.82 1.83 -18.09
CA LYS A 91 4.03 0.46 -18.58
C LYS A 91 5.34 -0.15 -18.09
N LYS A 92 6.43 0.61 -18.14
CA LYS A 92 7.73 0.17 -17.63
C LYS A 92 7.68 -0.12 -16.13
N GLN A 93 7.02 0.74 -15.33
CA GLN A 93 6.88 0.50 -13.90
C GLN A 93 6.00 -0.72 -13.60
N LEU A 94 4.93 -0.91 -14.38
CA LEU A 94 4.07 -2.07 -14.22
C LEU A 94 4.79 -3.39 -14.53
N MET A 95 5.57 -3.44 -15.62
CA MET A 95 6.44 -4.59 -15.91
C MET A 95 7.48 -4.83 -14.82
N LYS A 96 8.08 -3.76 -14.27
CA LYS A 96 9.00 -3.87 -13.13
C LYS A 96 8.31 -4.48 -11.91
N ALA A 97 7.07 -4.11 -11.62
CA ALA A 97 6.31 -4.71 -10.52
C ALA A 97 6.06 -6.21 -10.77
N ALA A 98 5.71 -6.60 -12.00
CA ALA A 98 5.57 -8.00 -12.37
C ALA A 98 6.88 -8.79 -12.22
N GLU A 99 8.02 -8.24 -12.65
CA GLU A 99 9.34 -8.85 -12.45
C GLU A 99 9.69 -9.05 -10.96
N ILE A 100 9.33 -8.07 -10.11
CA ILE A 100 9.50 -8.18 -8.65
C ILE A 100 8.60 -9.30 -8.11
N ALA A 101 7.35 -9.39 -8.56
CA ALA A 101 6.42 -10.44 -8.13
C ALA A 101 6.92 -11.83 -8.52
N VAL A 102 7.40 -12.02 -9.75
CA VAL A 102 8.00 -13.30 -10.20
C VAL A 102 9.20 -13.68 -9.33
N LYS A 103 10.04 -12.71 -8.97
CA LYS A 103 11.26 -12.96 -8.19
C LYS A 103 10.99 -13.23 -6.71
N ASN A 104 10.08 -12.47 -6.11
CA ASN A 104 9.88 -12.40 -4.66
C ASN A 104 8.59 -13.09 -4.20
N GLY A 105 7.79 -13.62 -5.12
CA GLY A 105 6.45 -14.18 -4.87
C GLY A 105 5.33 -13.14 -4.99
N THR A 106 5.58 -11.90 -4.55
CA THR A 106 4.57 -10.83 -4.54
C THR A 106 5.19 -9.46 -4.83
N ALA A 107 4.39 -8.51 -5.32
CA ALA A 107 4.76 -7.10 -5.40
C ALA A 107 3.54 -6.18 -5.20
N ILE A 108 3.75 -5.05 -4.55
CA ILE A 108 2.74 -4.00 -4.40
C ILE A 108 3.14 -2.78 -5.23
N ALA A 109 2.30 -2.48 -6.21
CA ALA A 109 2.42 -1.29 -7.03
C ALA A 109 1.33 -0.27 -6.63
N ILE A 110 1.72 0.98 -6.38
CA ILE A 110 0.79 2.07 -6.06
C ILE A 110 0.74 3.04 -7.22
N GLY A 111 -0.47 3.43 -7.62
CA GLY A 111 -0.73 4.50 -8.57
C GLY A 111 -1.79 5.48 -8.05
N HIS A 112 -2.01 6.57 -8.78
CA HIS A 112 -2.87 7.69 -8.43
C HIS A 112 -3.96 7.90 -9.49
N VAL A 113 -5.14 8.28 -9.03
CA VAL A 113 -6.18 8.83 -9.90
C VAL A 113 -5.93 10.33 -10.11
N GLY A 114 -6.35 10.87 -11.26
CA GLY A 114 -6.22 12.31 -11.56
C GLY A 114 -5.40 12.61 -12.83
N PRO A 115 -5.01 13.89 -13.04
CA PRO A 115 -4.35 14.35 -14.26
C PRO A 115 -3.03 13.63 -14.56
N GLU A 116 -2.32 13.23 -13.50
CA GLU A 116 -0.98 12.64 -13.57
C GLU A 116 -0.99 11.10 -13.52
N GLY A 117 -2.16 10.44 -13.58
CA GLY A 117 -2.22 8.98 -13.38
C GLY A 117 -3.49 8.25 -13.85
N GLY A 118 -4.70 8.66 -13.48
CA GLY A 118 -5.87 7.75 -13.55
C GLY A 118 -6.15 7.04 -14.89
N LYS A 119 -6.36 7.79 -15.99
CA LYS A 119 -6.71 7.17 -17.30
C LYS A 119 -5.54 6.41 -17.92
N ILE A 120 -4.34 6.97 -17.77
CA ILE A 120 -3.14 6.42 -18.39
C ILE A 120 -2.72 5.14 -17.65
N THR A 121 -2.79 5.13 -16.32
CA THR A 121 -2.54 3.95 -15.49
C THR A 121 -3.55 2.85 -15.77
N ALA A 122 -4.85 3.17 -15.86
CA ALA A 122 -5.85 2.18 -16.24
C ALA A 122 -5.60 1.58 -17.64
N GLN A 123 -5.21 2.42 -18.61
CA GLN A 123 -4.88 1.96 -19.95
C GLN A 123 -3.62 1.08 -19.95
N ALA A 124 -2.57 1.46 -19.22
CA ALA A 124 -1.35 0.69 -19.11
C ALA A 124 -1.58 -0.71 -18.50
N ILE A 125 -2.41 -0.78 -17.44
CA ILE A 125 -2.81 -2.06 -16.83
C ILE A 125 -3.55 -2.91 -17.86
N LYS A 126 -4.55 -2.35 -18.55
CA LYS A 126 -5.31 -3.09 -19.57
C LYS A 126 -4.42 -3.61 -20.70
N ASP A 127 -3.47 -2.81 -21.16
CA ASP A 127 -2.59 -3.17 -22.27
C ASP A 127 -1.61 -4.28 -21.91
N LEU A 128 -1.06 -4.26 -20.68
CA LEU A 128 -0.03 -5.20 -20.26
C LEU A 128 -0.54 -6.42 -19.49
N ALA A 129 -1.78 -6.41 -19.00
CA ALA A 129 -2.33 -7.53 -18.26
C ALA A 129 -2.10 -8.90 -18.96
N PRO A 130 -2.35 -9.06 -20.28
CA PRO A 130 -2.11 -10.33 -20.95
C PRO A 130 -0.64 -10.77 -20.98
N GLU A 131 0.31 -9.83 -20.95
CA GLU A 131 1.74 -10.14 -20.92
C GLU A 131 2.19 -10.50 -19.51
N ILE A 132 1.70 -9.76 -18.51
CA ILE A 132 1.96 -10.01 -17.09
C ILE A 132 1.39 -11.37 -16.65
N GLU A 133 0.18 -11.70 -17.09
CA GLU A 133 -0.44 -13.01 -16.83
C GLU A 133 0.39 -14.15 -17.44
N LYS A 134 0.97 -13.97 -18.63
CA LYS A 134 1.88 -14.96 -19.25
C LYS A 134 3.18 -15.15 -18.48
N MET A 135 3.57 -14.19 -17.65
CA MET A 135 4.70 -14.34 -16.72
C MET A 135 4.34 -15.16 -15.48
N GLY A 136 3.09 -15.61 -15.34
CA GLY A 136 2.59 -16.32 -14.16
C GLY A 136 2.22 -15.39 -13.01
N VAL A 137 1.98 -14.10 -13.29
CA VAL A 137 1.60 -13.10 -12.28
C VAL A 137 0.09 -12.88 -12.34
N GLU A 138 -0.57 -12.96 -11.18
CA GLU A 138 -2.00 -12.67 -11.02
C GLU A 138 -2.20 -11.32 -10.33
N PHE A 139 -3.15 -10.53 -10.81
CA PHE A 139 -3.59 -9.32 -10.13
C PHE A 139 -4.59 -9.67 -9.04
N VAL A 140 -4.23 -9.37 -7.79
CA VAL A 140 -5.06 -9.66 -6.62
C VAL A 140 -5.43 -8.38 -5.86
N THR A 141 -6.46 -8.49 -5.03
CA THR A 141 -6.85 -7.43 -4.09
C THR A 141 -5.89 -7.38 -2.89
N ILE A 142 -5.89 -6.26 -2.17
CA ILE A 142 -5.11 -6.12 -0.93
C ILE A 142 -5.51 -7.13 0.16
N ASN A 143 -6.79 -7.53 0.22
CA ASN A 143 -7.22 -8.59 1.15
C ASN A 143 -6.59 -9.95 0.80
N GLN A 144 -6.63 -10.34 -0.46
CA GLN A 144 -5.95 -11.56 -0.92
C GLN A 144 -4.43 -11.47 -0.69
N MET A 145 -3.85 -10.28 -0.88
CA MET A 145 -2.44 -10.06 -0.58
C MET A 145 -2.10 -10.32 0.90
N LYS A 146 -2.97 -9.91 1.84
CA LYS A 146 -2.83 -10.25 3.26
C LYS A 146 -2.84 -11.76 3.47
N GLU A 147 -3.80 -12.47 2.89
CA GLU A 147 -3.90 -13.94 2.99
C GLU A 147 -2.62 -14.63 2.49
N ILE A 148 -2.10 -14.20 1.34
CA ILE A 148 -0.85 -14.71 0.75
C ILE A 148 0.36 -14.43 1.67
N THR A 149 0.41 -13.26 2.32
CA THR A 149 1.53 -12.94 3.22
C THR A 149 1.46 -13.68 4.55
N ASP A 150 0.27 -13.93 5.07
CA ASP A 150 0.08 -14.72 6.29
C ASP A 150 0.51 -16.19 6.05
N GLU A 151 0.18 -16.76 4.89
CA GLU A 151 0.58 -18.13 4.50
C GLU A 151 2.10 -18.27 4.34
N ASN A 152 2.78 -17.28 3.76
CA ASN A 152 4.23 -17.33 3.57
C ASN A 152 5.05 -17.18 4.87
N ASN A 153 4.42 -16.67 5.93
CA ASN A 153 5.05 -16.48 7.25
C ASN A 153 4.69 -17.59 8.26
N SER A 154 3.87 -18.56 7.87
CA SER A 154 3.43 -19.72 8.68
C SER A 154 4.32 -20.95 8.44
#